data_AF-A0A9X4KUS9-F1
#
_entry.id   AF-A0A9X4KUS9-F1
#
_cell.length_a   1.000
_cell.length_b   1.000
_cell.length_c   1.000
_cell.angle_alpha   90.00
_cell.angle_beta   90.00
_cell.angle_gamma   90.00
#
_symmetry.space_group_name_H-M   'P 1'
#
loop_
_entity.id
_entity.type
_entity.pdbx_description
1 polymer ?
#
loop_
_entity_poly.entity_id
_entity_poly.type
_entity_poly.pdbx_seq_one_letter_code
_entity_poly.pdbx_strand_id
1 'polypeptide(L)' 'MYWKVRNRGEEAIKRNKLRGEIVKGTSRKVEETQFKGGHYVECYIVHNGVCVARDHIDVPIANTFGHF' A
#
# COMPACT_ATOMS: atom_id res chain seq x y z
N MET A 1 -14.64 -1.10 -5.91
CA MET A 1 -13.22 -0.69 -5.80
C MET A 1 -12.52 -1.67 -4.88
N TYR A 2 -11.26 -1.96 -5.17
CA TYR A 2 -10.42 -2.80 -4.34
C TYR A 2 -9.12 -2.07 -4.05
N TRP A 3 -8.53 -2.40 -2.91
CA TRP A 3 -7.28 -1.81 -2.44
C TRP A 3 -6.30 -2.92 -2.12
N LYS A 4 -5.04 -2.70 -2.44
CA LYS A 4 -3.93 -3.52 -1.98
C LYS A 4 -2.88 -2.63 -1.36
N VAL A 5 -2.52 -2.96 -0.12
CA VAL A 5 -1.54 -2.22 0.65
C VAL A 5 -0.42 -3.19 0.93
N ARG A 6 0.75 -2.92 0.34
CA ARG A 6 1.90 -3.81 0.43
C ARG A 6 2.94 -3.17 1.34
N ASN A 7 3.18 -3.82 2.46
CA ASN A 7 4.34 -3.56 3.30
C ASN A 7 5.45 -4.56 2.91
N ARG A 8 6.64 -4.06 2.56
CA ARG A 8 7.82 -4.89 2.24
C ARG A 8 9.09 -4.35 2.91
N GLY A 9 10.13 -5.17 2.96
CA GLY A 9 11.44 -4.81 3.51
C GLY A 9 11.69 -5.39 4.90
N GLU A 10 12.94 -5.26 5.36
CA GLU A 10 13.43 -5.91 6.59
C GLU A 10 12.61 -5.54 7.82
N GLU A 11 12.22 -4.27 7.97
CA GLU A 11 11.43 -3.83 9.13
C GLU A 11 10.03 -4.46 9.16
N ALA A 12 9.42 -4.66 7.98
CA ALA A 12 8.14 -5.36 7.88
C ALA A 12 8.28 -6.83 8.31
N ILE A 13 9.40 -7.47 7.97
CA ILE A 13 9.71 -8.86 8.35
C ILE A 13 9.96 -8.95 9.85
N LYS A 14 10.88 -8.14 10.38
CA LYS A 14 11.25 -8.11 11.81
C LYS A 14 10.05 -7.89 12.73
N ARG A 15 9.08 -7.08 12.29
CA ARG A 15 7.87 -6.73 13.06
C ARG A 15 6.67 -7.63 12.76
N ASN A 16 6.82 -8.62 11.88
CA ASN A 16 5.73 -9.46 11.37
C ASN A 16 4.52 -8.65 10.84
N LYS A 17 4.81 -7.60 10.05
CA LYS A 17 3.84 -6.66 9.46
C LYS A 17 3.83 -6.68 7.93
N LEU A 18 4.24 -7.79 7.31
CA LEU A 18 4.06 -8.02 5.88
C LEU A 18 2.55 -8.03 5.56
N ARG A 19 2.16 -7.35 4.47
CA ARG A 19 0.78 -7.28 3.95
C ARG A 19 0.79 -7.36 2.44
N GLY A 20 -0.29 -7.65 1.76
CA GLY A 20 -0.34 -7.64 0.29
C GLY A 20 -1.65 -8.14 -0.31
N GLU A 21 -2.64 -8.35 0.53
CA GLU A 21 -3.97 -8.83 0.21
C GLU A 21 -4.73 -7.76 -0.56
N ILE A 22 -5.58 -8.21 -1.49
CA ILE A 22 -6.53 -7.35 -2.18
C ILE A 22 -7.84 -7.39 -1.39
N VAL A 23 -8.28 -6.25 -0.88
CA VAL A 23 -9.50 -6.12 -0.09
C VAL A 23 -10.51 -5.21 -0.78
N LYS A 24 -11.79 -5.55 -0.67
CA LYS A 24 -12.87 -4.70 -1.20
C LYS A 24 -12.99 -3.43 -0.35
N GLY A 25 -13.18 -2.28 -0.99
CA GLY A 25 -13.35 -1.00 -0.30
C GLY A 25 -14.16 0.03 -1.10
N THR A 26 -14.21 1.24 -0.56
CA THR A 26 -14.86 2.41 -1.16
C THR A 26 -13.83 3.33 -1.80
N SER A 27 -14.23 4.55 -2.21
CA SER A 27 -13.38 5.55 -2.86
C SER A 27 -12.22 6.07 -2.01
N ARG A 28 -12.18 5.79 -0.70
CA ARG A 28 -11.13 6.23 0.22
C ARG A 28 -10.61 5.05 1.04
N LYS A 29 -9.29 4.97 1.19
CA LYS A 29 -8.61 4.08 2.14
C LYS A 29 -7.67 4.90 3.01
N VAL A 30 -7.70 4.67 4.31
CA VAL A 30 -6.72 5.20 5.27
C VAL A 30 -5.87 4.03 5.73
N GLU A 31 -4.55 4.24 5.73
CA GLU A 31 -3.56 3.26 6.12
C GLU A 31 -2.47 3.94 6.93
N GLU A 32 -2.04 3.29 8.00
CA GLU A 32 -1.00 3.79 8.89
C GLU A 32 0.13 2.77 8.97
N THR A 33 1.37 3.26 8.98
CA THR A 33 2.56 2.48 9.23
C THR A 33 3.58 3.34 9.98
N GLN A 34 4.32 2.71 10.87
CA GLN A 34 5.27 3.37 11.79
C GLN A 34 6.70 2.85 11.59
N PHE A 35 6.96 2.22 10.45
CA PHE A 35 8.27 1.67 10.16
C PHE A 35 8.78 2.12 8.80
N LYS A 36 10.10 2.17 8.69
CA LYS A 36 10.78 2.49 7.44
C LYS A 36 10.69 1.32 6.48
N GLY A 37 10.75 1.64 5.19
CA GLY A 37 10.82 0.63 4.15
C GLY A 37 9.96 1.00 2.96
N GLY A 38 10.00 0.11 1.97
CA GLY A 38 9.14 0.22 0.81
C GLY A 38 7.71 -0.12 1.19
N HIS A 39 6.80 0.82 1.00
CA HIS A 39 5.39 0.55 0.96
C HIS A 39 4.87 0.93 -0.42
N TYR A 40 3.79 0.30 -0.85
CA TYR A 40 3.02 0.81 -1.98
C TYR A 40 1.54 0.53 -1.77
N VAL A 41 0.73 1.31 -2.47
CA VAL A 41 -0.72 1.14 -2.52
C VAL A 41 -1.13 0.98 -3.98
N GLU A 42 -1.95 -0.03 -4.25
CA GLU A 42 -2.65 -0.19 -5.52
C GLU A 42 -4.15 -0.02 -5.29
N CYS A 43 -4.82 0.65 -6.21
CA CYS A 43 -6.28 0.70 -6.28
C CYS A 43 -6.77 0.03 -7.57
N TYR A 44 -7.95 -0.59 -7.52
CA TYR A 44 -8.53 -1.30 -8.66
C TYR A 44 -10.02 -0.98 -8.78
N ILE A 45 -10.48 -0.75 -10.01
CA ILE A 45 -11.90 -0.76 -10.37
C ILE A 45 -12.19 -2.07 -11.10
N VAL A 46 -13.12 -2.85 -10.55
CA VAL A 46 -13.51 -4.14 -11.10
C VAL A 46 -14.97 -4.06 -11.53
N HIS A 47 -15.24 -4.45 -12.77
CA HIS A 47 -16.58 -4.51 -13.37
C HIS A 47 -16.77 -5.91 -13.97
N ASN A 48 -17.86 -6.59 -13.62
CA ASN A 48 -18.16 -7.97 -14.05
C ASN A 48 -16.99 -8.95 -13.84
N GLY A 49 -16.28 -8.85 -12.72
CA GLY A 49 -15.13 -9.70 -12.41
C GLY A 49 -13.83 -9.33 -13.14
N VAL A 50 -13.85 -8.34 -14.03
CA VAL A 50 -12.69 -7.87 -14.79
C VAL A 50 -12.16 -6.57 -14.21
N CYS A 51 -10.85 -6.46 -14.02
CA CYS A 51 -10.18 -5.21 -13.62
C CYS A 51 -10.15 -4.25 -14.82
N VAL A 52 -10.91 -3.15 -14.75
CA VAL A 52 -11.03 -2.17 -15.85
C VAL A 52 -10.19 -0.92 -15.63
N ALA A 53 -9.75 -0.65 -14.41
CA ALA A 53 -8.78 0.41 -14.10
C ALA A 53 -7.92 0.02 -12.89
N ARG A 54 -6.68 0.49 -12.90
CA ARG A 54 -5.71 0.30 -11.81
C ARG A 54 -4.83 1.54 -11.71
N ASP A 55 -4.43 1.88 -10.49
CA ASP A 55 -3.33 2.80 -10.24
C ASP A 55 -2.41 2.26 -9.15
N HIS A 56 -1.15 2.68 -9.16
CA HIS A 56 -0.09 2.24 -8.25
C HIS A 56 0.73 3.43 -7.78
N ILE A 57 0.89 3.55 -6.46
CA ILE A 57 1.70 4.60 -5.84
C ILE A 57 2.68 3.97 -4.85
N ASP A 58 3.97 4.21 -5.07
CA ASP A 58 5.00 3.92 -4.07
C ASP A 58 4.93 4.95 -2.93
N VAL A 59 4.98 4.47 -1.70
CA VAL A 59 4.98 5.28 -0.47
C VAL A 59 6.23 4.93 0.35
N PRO A 60 7.42 5.40 -0.06
CA PRO A 60 8.64 5.16 0.69
C PRO A 60 8.59 5.93 2.00
N ILE A 61 8.85 5.23 3.11
CA ILE A 61 8.99 5.86 4.42
C ILE A 61 10.46 5.78 4.81
N ALA A 62 11.15 6.92 4.72
CA ALA A 62 12.52 7.08 5.15
C ALA A 62 12.58 8.06 6.34
N ASN A 63 13.52 7.89 7.28
CA ASN A 63 13.89 9.00 8.16
C ASN A 63 14.81 9.92 7.35
N THR A 64 14.23 10.80 6.57
CA THR A 64 14.93 12.01 6.12
C THR A 64 14.01 13.17 6.43
N PHE A 65 14.13 13.67 7.66
CA PHE A 65 14.07 15.12 7.84
C PHE A 65 15.30 15.67 7.10
N GLY A 66 15.09 16.44 6.04
CA GLY A 66 16.19 16.97 5.24
C GLY A 66 15.70 17.88 4.12
N HIS A 67 15.64 19.17 4.44
CA HIS A 67 15.83 20.35 3.59
C HIS A 67 15.09 20.43 2.24
N PHE A 68 14.01 21.21 2.24
CA PHE A 68 13.76 22.13 1.12
C PHE A 68 14.81 23.25 1.12
#